data_AF-A0A256Z993-F1
#
_entry.id   AF-A0A256Z993-F1
#
_cell.length_a   1.000
_cell.length_b   1.000
_cell.length_c   1.000
_cell.angle_alpha   90.00
_cell.angle_beta   90.00
_cell.angle_gamma   90.00
#
_symmetry.space_group_name_H-M   'P 1'
#
loop_
_entity.id
_entity.type
_entity.pdbx_description
1 polymer ?
#
loop_
_entity_poly.entity_id
_entity_poly.type
_entity_poly.pdbx_seq_one_letter_code
_entity_poly.pdbx_strand_id
1 'polypeptide(L)' 'MDVGRIREDFPLLQRESPPVYLDSACMALKPRQVLEAVEEYYLEYPGCHGRSLHSIATKVTEKVSETREKVA' A
#
# COMPACT_ATOMS: atom_id res chain seq x y z
N MET A 1 -22.74 1.08 -4.14
CA MET A 1 -21.29 1.05 -4.39
C MET A 1 -21.01 2.00 -5.54
N ASP A 2 -20.17 3.01 -5.32
CA ASP A 2 -19.86 4.02 -6.33
C ASP A 2 -18.57 3.64 -7.06
N VAL A 3 -18.71 3.14 -8.29
CA VAL A 3 -17.56 2.71 -9.11
C VAL A 3 -16.73 3.90 -9.58
N GLY A 4 -17.36 5.06 -9.81
CA GLY A 4 -16.65 6.27 -10.22
C GLY A 4 -15.65 6.68 -9.16
N ARG A 5 -16.13 6.79 -7.91
CA ARG A 5 -15.29 7.10 -6.75
C ARG A 5 -14.16 6.09 -6.52
N ILE A 6 -14.43 4.79 -6.68
CA ILE A 6 -13.38 3.76 -6.50
C ILE A 6 -12.27 3.89 -7.56
N ARG A 7 -12.60 4.28 -8.79
CA ARG A 7 -11.61 4.45 -9.86
C ARG A 7 -10.67 5.64 -9.63
N GLU A 8 -11.07 6.61 -8.83
CA GLU A 8 -10.24 7.77 -8.43
C GLU A 8 -9.03 7.34 -7.59
N ASP A 9 -9.16 6.25 -6.82
CA ASP A 9 -8.07 5.72 -6.00
C ASP A 9 -6.93 5.11 -6.83
N PHE A 10 -7.13 4.82 -8.13
CA PHE A 10 -6.12 4.17 -8.97
C PHE A 10 -5.44 5.16 -9.92
N PRO A 11 -4.19 5.60 -9.66
CA PRO A 11 -3.55 6.67 -10.43
C PRO A 11 -3.43 6.38 -11.93
N LEU A 12 -3.22 5.11 -12.31
CA LEU A 12 -3.13 4.71 -13.73
C LEU A 12 -4.41 5.03 -14.52
N LEU A 13 -5.57 5.01 -13.86
CA LEU A 13 -6.88 5.27 -14.47
C LEU A 13 -7.23 6.76 -14.52
N GLN A 14 -6.41 7.63 -13.93
CA GLN A 14 -6.61 9.09 -13.88
C GLN A 14 -5.81 9.84 -14.96
N ARG A 15 -5.14 9.13 -15.87
CA ARG A 15 -4.43 9.75 -17.00
C ARG A 15 -5.43 10.28 -18.03
N GLU A 16 -5.04 11.26 -18.83
CA GLU A 16 -5.89 11.86 -19.88
C GLU A 16 -6.47 10.82 -20.86
N SER A 17 -5.71 9.77 -21.15
CA SER A 17 -6.16 8.60 -21.90
C SER A 17 -5.90 7.34 -21.07
N PRO A 18 -6.82 6.97 -20.17
CA PRO A 18 -6.61 5.86 -19.26
C PRO A 18 -6.78 4.52 -20.01
N PRO A 19 -5.95 3.51 -19.73
CA PRO A 19 -6.06 2.23 -20.39
C PRO A 19 -7.33 1.48 -19.94
N VAL A 20 -7.91 0.71 -20.86
CA VAL A 20 -8.90 -0.33 -20.52
C VAL A 20 -8.13 -1.56 -20.06
N TYR A 21 -7.83 -1.63 -18.77
CA TYR A 21 -7.00 -2.68 -18.18
C TYR A 21 -7.84 -3.91 -17.80
N LEU A 22 -7.77 -4.97 -18.61
CA LEU A 22 -8.54 -6.22 -18.43
C LEU A 22 -7.67 -7.42 -18.02
N ASP A 23 -6.45 -7.19 -17.54
CA ASP A 23 -5.49 -8.23 -17.12
C ASP A 23 -5.31 -8.29 -15.59
N SER A 24 -6.37 -7.99 -14.84
CA SER A 24 -6.31 -7.94 -13.37
C SER A 24 -6.04 -9.31 -12.72
N ALA A 25 -6.33 -10.41 -13.43
CA ALA A 25 -6.02 -11.75 -12.98
C ALA A 25 -4.51 -12.04 -12.94
N CYS A 26 -3.74 -11.42 -13.84
CA CYS A 26 -2.28 -11.47 -13.83
C CYS A 26 -1.71 -10.50 -12.79
N MET A 27 -2.15 -9.23 -12.82
CA MET A 27 -1.70 -8.22 -11.85
C MET A 27 -2.79 -7.18 -11.57
N ALA A 28 -3.30 -7.13 -10.34
CA ALA A 28 -4.21 -6.05 -9.98
C ALA A 28 -3.49 -4.68 -9.93
N LEU A 29 -4.19 -3.61 -10.33
CA LEU A 29 -3.74 -2.24 -10.08
C LEU A 29 -3.75 -1.95 -8.58
N LYS A 30 -2.92 -1.00 -8.14
CA LYS A 30 -2.76 -0.67 -6.73
C LYS A 30 -3.46 0.67 -6.48
N PRO A 31 -4.36 0.75 -5.48
CA PRO A 31 -4.96 2.01 -5.09
C PRO A 31 -3.90 2.86 -4.37
N ARG A 32 -4.13 4.18 -4.31
CA ARG A 32 -3.18 5.16 -3.77
C ARG A 32 -2.80 4.87 -2.33
N GLN A 33 -3.76 4.41 -1.53
CA GLN A 33 -3.58 4.04 -0.12
C GLN A 33 -2.50 2.97 0.08
N VAL A 34 -2.35 2.04 -0.88
CA VAL A 34 -1.28 1.02 -0.83
C VAL A 34 0.07 1.66 -1.14
N LEU A 35 0.12 2.58 -2.10
CA LEU A 35 1.34 3.29 -2.46
C LEU A 35 1.81 4.20 -1.31
N GLU A 36 0.88 4.94 -0.70
CA GLU A 36 1.13 5.81 0.45
C GLU A 36 1.66 5.03 1.65
N ALA A 37 1.08 3.86 1.97
CA ALA A 37 1.58 3.03 3.07
C ALA A 37 3.01 2.51 2.82
N VAL A 38 3.35 2.18 1.57
CA VAL A 38 4.72 1.77 1.19
C VAL A 38 5.68 2.95 1.27
N GLU A 39 5.26 4.12 0.78
CA GLU A 39 6.03 5.36 0.84
C GLU A 39 6.28 5.79 2.29
N GLU A 40 5.26 5.76 3.15
CA GLU A 40 5.36 6.05 4.59
C GLU A 40 6.41 5.17 5.27
N TYR A 41 6.43 3.86 4.98
CA TYR A 41 7.45 2.96 5.50
C TYR A 41 8.87 3.39 5.11
N TYR A 42 9.09 3.74 3.84
CA TYR A 42 10.41 4.13 3.37
C TYR A 42 10.86 5.52 3.82
N LEU A 43 9.92 6.46 3.95
CA LEU A 43 10.22 7.85 4.34
C LEU A 43 10.31 8.03 5.86
N GLU A 44 9.47 7.37 6.64
CA GLU A 44 9.37 7.64 8.08
C GLU A 44 10.05 6.61 8.98
N TYR A 45 9.97 5.32 8.64
CA TYR A 45 10.49 4.24 9.49
C TYR A 45 11.14 3.09 8.70
N PRO A 46 12.14 3.38 7.85
CA PRO A 46 12.85 2.33 7.14
C PRO A 46 13.67 1.49 8.13
N GLY A 47 13.38 0.21 8.26
CA GLY A 47 14.06 -0.63 9.25
C GLY A 47 13.76 -2.12 9.15
N CYS A 48 14.53 -2.91 9.91
CA CYS A 48 14.33 -4.35 9.99
C CYS A 48 13.45 -4.71 11.20
N HIS A 49 12.31 -5.35 10.94
CA HIS A 49 11.47 -5.97 11.97
C HIS A 49 12.28 -6.94 12.85
N GLY A 50 12.12 -6.84 14.17
CA GLY A 50 12.64 -7.81 15.13
C GLY A 50 14.18 -7.87 15.29
N ARG A 51 14.93 -6.91 14.75
CA ARG A 51 16.41 -6.92 14.80
C ARG A 51 17.03 -5.88 15.72
N SER A 52 16.28 -4.85 16.10
CA SER A 52 16.78 -3.73 16.91
C SER A 52 15.70 -3.22 17.85
N LEU A 53 16.10 -2.52 18.91
CA LEU A 53 15.22 -1.93 19.93
C LEU A 53 15.06 -0.41 19.80
N HIS A 54 15.66 0.20 18.77
CA HIS A 54 15.48 1.63 18.53
C HIS A 54 14.09 1.93 17.95
N SER A 55 13.62 3.16 18.14
CA SER A 55 12.25 3.60 17.82
C SER A 55 11.75 3.19 16.44
N ILE A 56 12.56 3.37 15.39
CA ILE A 56 12.21 2.97 14.02
C ILE A 56 11.92 1.45 13.90
N ALA A 57 12.77 0.60 14.48
CA ALA A 57 12.59 -0.85 14.42
C ALA A 57 11.37 -1.31 15.23
N THR A 58 11.06 -0.62 16.33
CA THR A 58 9.82 -0.84 17.09
C THR A 58 8.59 -0.50 16.24
N LYS A 59 8.56 0.67 15.58
CA LYS A 59 7.44 1.07 14.69
C LYS A 59 7.22 0.07 13.55
N VAL A 60 8.29 -0.41 12.91
CA VAL A 60 8.19 -1.47 11.89
C VAL A 60 7.57 -2.74 12.47
N THR A 61 7.97 -3.12 13.68
CA THR A 61 7.50 -4.34 14.35
C THR A 61 6.02 -4.26 14.71
N GLU A 62 5.55 -3.11 15.19
CA GLU A 62 4.14 -2.85 15.43
C GLU A 62 3.33 -2.95 14.14
N LYS A 63 3.74 -2.24 13.07
CA LYS A 63 3.05 -2.25 11.77
C LYS A 63 2.98 -3.64 11.14
N VAL A 64 4.05 -4.43 11.23
CA VAL A 64 4.05 -5.82 10.76
C VAL A 64 3.07 -6.68 11.58
N SER A 65 3.03 -6.50 12.89
CA SER A 65 2.13 -7.26 13.77
C SER A 65 0.66 -6.91 13.51
N GLU A 66 0.32 -5.62 13.41
CA GLU A 66 -1.01 -5.13 13.01
C GLU A 66 -1.45 -5.71 11.66
N THR A 67 -0.52 -5.77 10.70
CA THR A 67 -0.81 -6.31 9.36
C THR A 67 -1.05 -7.83 9.41
N ARG A 68 -0.28 -8.57 10.20
CA ARG A 68 -0.49 -10.01 10.40
C ARG A 68 -1.86 -10.31 11.02
N GLU A 69 -2.29 -9.53 11.99
CA GLU A 69 -3.61 -9.67 12.61
C GLU A 69 -4.74 -9.40 11.61
N LYS A 70 -4.60 -8.42 10.72
CA LYS A 70 -5.60 -8.12 9.68
C LYS A 70 -5.73 -9.19 8.59
N VAL A 71 -4.68 -9.98 8.36
CA VAL A 71 -4.66 -11.02 7.33
C VAL A 71 -5.07 -12.39 7.87
N ALA A 72 -4.87 -12.63 9.17
CA ALA A 72 -5.21 -13.89 9.86
C ALA A 72 -6.73 -14.13 9.90
#